data_AF-A0A4U8SRA7-F1
#
_entry.id   AF-A0A4U8SRA7-F1
#
_cell.length_a   1.000
_cell.length_b   1.000
_cell.length_c   1.000
_cell.angle_alpha   90.00
_cell.angle_beta   90.00
_cell.angle_gamma   90.00
#
_symmetry.space_group_name_H-M   'P 1'
#
loop_
_entity.id
_entity.type
_entity.pdbx_description
1 polymer ?
#
loop_
_entity_poly.entity_id
_entity_poly.type
_entity_poly.pdbx_seq_one_letter_code
_entity_poly.pdbx_strand_id
1 'polypeptide(L)' 'MFERIDGILREIEEAQAEIELLLGMAKISFVDYIMIKRGSQDMPDELGAWNLQQIDNEVSRLKEAIETLNKIKREVLTW' A
#
# COMPACT_ATOMS: atom_id res chain seq x y z
N MET A 1 13.44 13.40 15.38
CA MET A 1 13.30 11.94 15.16
C MET A 1 11.84 11.53 15.25
N PHE A 2 11.16 11.82 16.37
CA PHE A 2 9.70 11.63 16.47
C PHE A 2 8.91 12.38 15.39
N GLU A 3 9.22 13.65 15.10
CA GLU A 3 8.56 14.37 13.98
C GLU A 3 8.70 13.68 12.62
N ARG A 4 9.83 12.99 12.37
CA ARG A 4 10.02 12.20 11.14
C ARG A 4 9.17 10.94 11.14
N ILE A 5 9.04 10.29 12.30
CA ILE A 5 8.15 9.14 12.50
C ILE A 5 6.70 9.58 12.27
N ASP A 6 6.27 10.69 12.87
CA ASP A 6 4.92 11.21 12.73
C ASP A 6 4.58 11.54 11.27
N GLY A 7 5.54 12.09 10.52
CA GLY A 7 5.38 12.31 9.08
C GLY A 7 5.17 11.02 8.30
N ILE A 8 5.96 9.97 8.59
CA ILE A 8 5.83 8.67 7.93
C ILE A 8 4.52 7.97 8.31
N LEU A 9 4.08 8.10 9.56
CA LEU A 9 2.80 7.54 10.01
C LEU A 9 1.62 8.17 9.26
N ARG A 10 1.65 9.50 9.05
CA ARG A 10 0.64 10.18 8.22
C ARG A 10 0.67 9.70 6.78
N GLU A 11 1.86 9.51 6.20
CA GLU A 11 1.98 8.99 4.84
C GLU A 11 1.43 7.56 4.70
N ILE A 12 1.63 6.72 5.72
CA ILE A 12 1.03 5.38 5.80
C ILE A 12 -0.50 5.47 5.87
N GLU A 13 -1.06 6.34 6.72
CA GLU A 13 -2.50 6.55 6.86
C GLU A 13 -3.14 7.05 5.55
N GLU A 14 -2.49 8.01 4.88
CA GLU A 14 -2.93 8.53 3.58
C GLU A 14 -2.93 7.43 2.51
N ALA A 15 -1.84 6.68 2.39
CA ALA A 15 -1.74 5.58 1.42
C ALA A 15 -2.78 4.49 1.69
N GLN A 16 -3.03 4.16 2.96
CA GLN A 16 -4.09 3.19 3.33
C GLN A 16 -5.47 3.68 2.91
N ALA A 17 -5.82 4.93 3.20
CA ALA A 17 -7.12 5.50 2.82
C ALA A 17 -7.31 5.51 1.29
N GLU A 18 -6.25 5.82 0.53
CA GLU A 18 -6.30 5.84 -0.92
C GLU A 18 -6.41 4.42 -1.52
N ILE A 19 -5.69 3.44 -0.97
CA ILE A 19 -5.85 2.03 -1.33
C ILE A 19 -7.29 1.56 -1.08
N GLU A 20 -7.86 1.86 0.09
CA GLU A 20 -9.23 1.47 0.42
C GLU A 20 -10.26 2.08 -0.54
N LEU A 21 -10.07 3.36 -0.91
CA LEU A 21 -10.90 4.03 -1.89
C LEU A 21 -10.83 3.34 -3.26
N LEU A 22 -9.61 3.09 -3.76
CA LEU A 22 -9.39 2.46 -5.07
C LEU A 22 -9.94 1.03 -5.11
N LEU A 23 -9.75 0.25 -4.06
CA LEU A 23 -10.33 -1.08 -3.90
C LEU A 23 -11.86 -1.05 -3.91
N GLY A 24 -12.47 -0.09 -3.20
CA GLY A 24 -13.91 0.11 -3.17
C GLY A 24 -14.48 0.46 -4.54
N MET A 25 -13.82 1.35 -5.29
CA MET A 25 -14.18 1.69 -6.67
C MET A 25 -14.05 0.49 -7.61
N ALA A 26 -12.99 -0.31 -7.42
CA ALA A 26 -12.71 -1.53 -8.16
C ALA A 26 -13.59 -2.72 -7.73
N LYS A 27 -14.37 -2.58 -6.64
CA LYS A 27 -15.21 -3.63 -6.04
C LYS A 27 -14.44 -4.93 -5.72
N ILE A 28 -13.17 -4.81 -5.32
CA ILE A 28 -12.34 -5.93 -4.90
C ILE A 28 -11.83 -5.70 -3.48
N SER A 29 -11.58 -6.78 -2.73
CA SER A 29 -10.88 -6.68 -1.46
C SER A 29 -9.37 -6.58 -1.65
N PHE A 30 -8.65 -6.19 -0.60
CA PHE A 30 -7.18 -6.23 -0.64
C PHE A 30 -6.66 -7.67 -0.83
N VAL A 31 -7.38 -8.67 -0.32
CA VAL A 31 -7.02 -10.09 -0.52
C VAL A 31 -7.13 -10.46 -1.99
N ASP A 32 -8.22 -10.05 -2.67
CA ASP A 32 -8.40 -10.29 -4.10
C ASP A 32 -7.29 -9.64 -4.91
N TYR A 33 -6.95 -8.38 -4.60
CA TYR A 33 -5.80 -7.69 -5.20
C TYR A 33 -4.51 -8.52 -5.07
N ILE A 34 -4.19 -9.01 -3.87
CA ILE A 34 -2.99 -9.83 -3.66
C ILE A 34 -3.05 -11.15 -4.44
N MET A 35 -4.21 -11.80 -4.51
CA MET A 35 -4.39 -13.04 -5.27
C MET A 35 -4.20 -12.82 -6.77
N ILE A 36 -4.73 -11.72 -7.32
CA ILE A 36 -4.54 -11.29 -8.71
C ILE A 36 -3.05 -11.03 -8.98
N LYS A 37 -2.38 -10.25 -8.12
CA LYS A 37 -0.95 -9.93 -8.29
C LYS A 37 -0.03 -11.15 -8.20
N ARG A 38 -0.45 -12.21 -7.50
CA ARG A 38 0.27 -13.48 -7.40
C ARG A 38 -0.05 -14.44 -8.55
N GLY A 39 -0.95 -14.09 -9.47
CA GLY A 39 -1.44 -14.97 -10.53
C GLY A 39 -2.22 -16.17 -9.99
N SER A 40 -2.71 -16.08 -8.75
CA SER A 40 -3.51 -17.12 -8.10
C SER A 40 -5.01 -16.94 -8.34
N GLN A 41 -5.41 -15.79 -8.89
CA GLN A 41 -6.76 -15.46 -9.32
C GLN A 41 -6.67 -14.66 -10.62
N ASP A 42 -7.56 -14.94 -11.56
CA ASP A 42 -7.64 -14.15 -12.79
C ASP A 42 -8.19 -12.75 -12.51
N MET A 43 -7.79 -11.78 -13.33
CA MET A 43 -8.33 -10.43 -13.25
C MET A 43 -9.82 -10.46 -13.65
N PRO A 44 -10.74 -9.93 -12.82
CA PRO A 44 -12.15 -9.84 -13.21
C PRO A 44 -12.31 -9.01 -14.49
N ASP A 45 -13.19 -9.42 -15.39
CA ASP A 45 -13.41 -8.73 -16.68
C ASP A 45 -13.85 -7.26 -16.51
N GLU A 46 -14.52 -6.97 -15.39
CA GLU A 46 -14.99 -5.63 -15.02
C GLU A 46 -13.88 -4.72 -14.45
N LEU A 47 -12.74 -5.31 -14.06
CA LEU A 47 -11.60 -4.57 -13.53
C LEU A 47 -10.73 -4.05 -14.69
N GLY A 48 -10.84 -2.76 -14.98
CA GLY A 48 -9.94 -2.15 -15.97
C GLY A 48 -8.47 -2.23 -15.53
N ALA A 49 -7.56 -2.55 -16.45
CA ALA A 49 -6.11 -2.61 -16.20
C ALA A 49 -5.55 -1.33 -15.58
N TRP A 50 -6.16 -0.17 -15.89
CA TRP A 50 -5.81 1.12 -15.30
C TRP A 50 -6.11 1.18 -13.79
N ASN A 51 -7.22 0.62 -13.31
CA ASN A 51 -7.57 0.60 -11.88
C ASN A 51 -6.53 -0.20 -11.09
N LEU A 52 -6.12 -1.36 -11.61
CA LEU A 52 -5.13 -2.21 -10.96
C LEU A 52 -3.77 -1.51 -10.86
N GLN A 53 -3.38 -0.76 -11.89
CA GLN A 53 -2.13 -0.01 -11.88
C GLN A 53 -2.13 1.14 -10.85
N GLN A 54 -3.26 1.82 -10.63
CA GLN A 54 -3.35 2.83 -9.56
C GLN A 54 -3.22 2.19 -8.18
N ILE A 55 -3.87 1.05 -7.96
CA ILE A 55 -3.72 0.29 -6.70
C ILE A 55 -2.27 -0.15 -6.50
N ASP A 56 -1.60 -0.61 -7.57
CA ASP A 56 -0.17 -0.99 -7.52
C ASP A 56 0.73 0.17 -7.06
N ASN A 57 0.46 1.39 -7.55
CA ASN A 57 1.24 2.57 -7.19
C ASN A 57 1.09 2.91 -5.71
N GLU A 58 -0.15 2.97 -5.20
CA GLU A 58 -0.37 3.29 -3.79
C GLU A 58 0.11 2.20 -2.85
N VAL A 59 0.00 0.92 -3.25
CA VAL A 59 0.58 -0.19 -2.48
C VAL A 59 2.11 -0.09 -2.46
N SER A 60 2.74 0.38 -3.55
CA SER A 60 4.19 0.58 -3.59
C SER A 60 4.61 1.72 -2.66
N ARG A 61 3.87 2.84 -2.67
CA ARG A 61 4.06 3.97 -1.75
C ARG A 61 3.94 3.54 -0.29
N LEU A 62 2.91 2.76 0.05
CA LEU A 62 2.74 2.18 1.40
C LEU A 62 3.96 1.34 1.82
N LYS A 63 4.46 0.48 0.92
CA LYS A 63 5.63 -0.38 1.19
C LYS A 63 6.89 0.45 1.43
N GLU A 64 7.10 1.52 0.67
CA GLU A 64 8.24 2.42 0.83
C GLU A 64 8.19 3.19 2.16
N ALA A 65 7.01 3.68 2.56
CA ALA A 65 6.82 4.35 3.84
C ALA A 65 7.10 3.40 5.02
N ILE A 66 6.59 2.17 4.97
CA ILE A 66 6.86 1.13 5.99
C ILE A 66 8.36 0.80 6.06
N GLU A 67 9.02 0.64 4.91
CA GLU A 67 10.46 0.35 4.88
C GLU A 67 11.28 1.51 5.47
N THR A 68 10.86 2.75 5.20
CA THR A 68 11.49 3.95 5.77
C THR A 68 11.31 4.00 7.29
N LEU A 69 10.12 3.68 7.80
CA LEU A 69 9.88 3.55 9.24
C LEU A 69 10.77 2.45 9.87
N ASN A 70 10.93 1.32 9.19
CA ASN A 70 11.76 0.21 9.66
C ASN A 70 13.26 0.57 9.68
N LYS A 71 13.74 1.40 8.74
CA LYS A 71 15.11 1.94 8.79
C LYS A 71 15.32 2.80 10.03
N ILE A 72 14.40 3.72 10.32
CA ILE A 72 14.45 4.54 11.55
C ILE A 72 14.43 3.64 12.80
N LYS A 73 13.58 2.62 12.83
CA LYS A 73 13.55 1.65 13.94
C LYS A 73 14.94 1.03 14.17
N ARG A 74 15.64 0.64 13.10
CA ARG A 74 16.99 0.05 13.21
C ARG A 74 18.03 1.05 13.72
N GLU A 75 17.96 2.31 13.29
CA GLU A 75 18.83 3.38 13.80
C GLU A 75 18.69 3.57 15.31
N VAL A 76 17.47 3.39 15.86
CA VAL A 76 17.19 3.53 17.30
C VAL A 76 17.56 2.28 18.10
N LEU A 77 17.56 1.09 17.49
CA LEU A 77 17.87 -0.17 18.18
C LEU A 77 19.37 -0.51 18.21
N THR A 78 20.20 0.19 17.42
CA THR A 78 21.66 0.17 17.58
C THR A 78 22.07 1.12 18.71
N TRP A 79 22.11 0.61 19.95
CA TRP A 79 22.86 1.15 21.07
C TRP A 79 23.79 0.08 21.62
#